data_AF-A0A0C3C865-F1
#
_entry.id   AF-A0A0C3C865-F1
#
_cell.length_a   1.000
_cell.length_b   1.000
_cell.length_c   1.000
_cell.angle_alpha   90.00
_cell.angle_beta   90.00
_cell.angle_gamma   90.00
#
_symmetry.space_group_name_H-M   'P 1'
#
loop_
_entity.id
_entity.type
_entity.pdbx_description
1 polymer ?
#
loop_
_entity_poly.entity_id
_entity_poly.type
_entity_poly.pdbx_seq_one_letter_code
_entity_poly.pdbx_strand_id
1 'polypeptide(L)'
;MIGFDESEADEEEHEELAPLPPMTTKPPRIWPEVPTERAQKYKKEIQSVRERFEDDVDLHDTTMVSEYAEEIFEYMCDLEEEVMPNPDYMDGQNEISWGMRQTLVDWLLQVHLRYHMLPETLWIAVNIVDRFLTKRVVSLLKLQLVGVTAMFIAAKYEEILAPSVDEFVFMTENGYSKEEILKGERIMLQTLEFHISHYCSPYSWMRKISKADDYDIQTRTLSKFLTEVTLLDYRFLRVKPSIIAAVGMYCARRMLGGDWNEAFVFFSGYTEEQLIPGHNLLVEKLTEENFHRQYVCKKYANKKFLKASVFAIEWAKSQALDSATESMVLAE
;
A
#
# COMPACT_ATOMS: atom_id res chain seq x y z
N MET A 1 -12.14 -46.69 -42.45
CA MET A 1 -11.92 -47.11 -41.05
C MET A 1 -10.44 -46.91 -40.79
N ILE A 2 -10.07 -45.67 -40.44
CA ILE A 2 -8.70 -45.28 -40.07
C ILE A 2 -8.89 -44.76 -38.65
N GLY A 3 -8.45 -45.57 -37.69
CA GLY A 3 -8.52 -45.22 -36.27
C GLY A 3 -7.50 -44.12 -35.99
N PHE A 4 -7.99 -42.98 -35.52
CA PHE A 4 -7.17 -42.00 -34.84
C PHE A 4 -6.98 -42.48 -33.42
N ASP A 5 -5.72 -42.65 -33.04
CA ASP A 5 -5.25 -42.98 -31.71
C ASP A 5 -5.36 -41.70 -30.87
N GLU A 6 -6.47 -41.55 -30.14
CA GLU A 6 -6.64 -40.54 -29.09
C GLU A 6 -6.05 -41.11 -27.79
N SER A 7 -4.73 -41.07 -27.65
CA SER A 7 -4.08 -41.41 -26.38
C SER A 7 -2.76 -40.68 -26.19
N GLU A 8 -2.80 -39.34 -26.21
CA GLU A 8 -1.74 -38.48 -25.65
C GLU A 8 -2.30 -37.05 -25.54
N ALA A 9 -3.16 -36.83 -24.55
CA ALA A 9 -3.62 -35.50 -24.15
C ALA A 9 -3.24 -35.30 -22.68
N ASP A 10 -2.08 -34.67 -22.50
CA ASP A 10 -1.72 -33.77 -21.39
C ASP A 10 -2.20 -34.17 -19.99
N GLU A 11 -1.46 -35.08 -19.36
CA GLU A 11 -1.32 -35.09 -17.90
C GLU A 11 -0.39 -33.91 -17.50
N GLU A 12 -0.87 -32.67 -17.62
CA GLU A 12 -0.27 -31.56 -16.89
C GLU A 12 -0.61 -31.75 -15.40
N GLU A 13 0.39 -32.19 -14.63
CA GLU A 13 0.33 -32.27 -13.18
C GLU A 13 -0.30 -30.99 -12.61
N HIS A 14 -1.46 -31.15 -11.99
CA HIS A 14 -2.11 -30.12 -11.22
C HIS A 14 -1.22 -29.79 -10.01
N GLU A 15 -0.30 -28.85 -10.15
CA GLU A 15 0.33 -28.16 -9.02
C GLU A 15 -0.77 -27.32 -8.33
N GLU A 16 -1.62 -27.99 -7.54
CA GLU A 16 -2.51 -27.33 -6.60
C GLU A 16 -1.65 -26.59 -5.58
N LEU A 17 -1.70 -25.25 -5.62
CA LEU A 17 -1.08 -24.38 -4.61
C LEU A 17 -1.58 -24.80 -3.23
N ALA A 18 -0.75 -25.51 -2.47
CA ALA A 18 -1.15 -26.06 -1.18
C ALA A 18 -1.51 -24.93 -0.20
N PRO A 19 -2.61 -25.04 0.57
CA PRO A 19 -2.89 -24.13 1.66
C PRO A 19 -1.76 -24.18 2.69
N LEU A 20 -1.39 -23.03 3.24
CA LEU A 20 -0.46 -22.99 4.37
C LEU A 20 -1.09 -23.66 5.61
N PRO A 21 -0.31 -24.41 6.41
CA PRO A 21 -0.77 -24.86 7.72
C PRO A 21 -1.12 -23.63 8.58
N PRO A 22 -2.11 -23.73 9.51
CA PRO A 22 -2.50 -22.61 10.35
C PRO A 22 -1.31 -22.15 11.20
N MET A 23 -0.72 -21.02 10.82
CA MET A 23 0.30 -20.36 11.63
C MET A 23 -0.35 -19.93 12.93
N THR A 24 0.30 -20.21 14.07
CA THR A 24 -0.17 -19.82 15.40
C THR A 24 -0.49 -18.33 15.40
N THR A 25 -1.77 -17.98 15.55
CA THR A 25 -2.30 -16.63 15.46
C THR A 25 -1.79 -15.77 16.61
N LYS A 26 -0.58 -15.22 16.47
CA LYS A 26 -0.27 -13.99 17.21
C LYS A 26 -1.29 -12.95 16.72
N PRO A 27 -2.02 -12.26 17.63
CA PRO A 27 -2.97 -11.24 17.20
C PRO A 27 -2.27 -10.24 16.30
N PRO A 28 -2.94 -9.71 15.26
CA PRO A 28 -2.34 -8.74 14.36
C PRO A 28 -1.80 -7.58 15.20
N ARG A 29 -0.48 -7.42 15.17
CA ARG A 29 0.24 -6.40 15.94
C ARG A 29 -0.05 -5.03 15.34
N ILE A 30 -0.93 -4.27 15.98
CA ILE A 30 -1.25 -2.89 15.58
C ILE A 30 0.02 -2.05 15.72
N TRP A 31 0.50 -1.53 14.59
CA TRP A 31 1.65 -0.64 14.55
C TRP A 31 1.26 0.81 14.86
N PRO A 32 2.09 1.57 15.61
CA PRO A 32 3.23 1.12 16.38
C PRO A 32 2.78 0.41 17.67
N GLU A 33 3.46 -0.68 18.04
CA GLU A 33 3.30 -1.28 19.37
C GLU A 33 3.83 -0.31 20.41
N VAL A 34 2.94 0.23 21.23
CA VAL A 34 3.30 1.16 22.30
C VAL A 34 2.82 0.64 23.65
N PRO A 35 3.55 0.92 24.75
CA PRO A 35 3.09 0.59 26.09
C PRO A 35 1.71 1.19 26.39
N THR A 36 0.93 0.53 27.24
CA THR A 36 -0.45 0.95 27.59
C THR A 36 -0.52 2.40 28.05
N GLU A 37 0.45 2.87 28.83
CA GLU A 37 0.51 4.26 29.29
C GLU A 37 0.62 5.26 28.12
N ARG A 38 1.48 4.94 27.14
CA ARG A 38 1.69 5.77 25.95
C ARG A 38 0.47 5.74 25.03
N ALA A 39 -0.18 4.57 24.87
CA ALA A 39 -1.45 4.47 24.16
C ALA A 39 -2.57 5.30 24.81
N GLN A 40 -2.66 5.29 26.15
CA GLN A 40 -3.62 6.12 26.88
C GLN A 40 -3.31 7.61 26.74
N LYS A 41 -2.03 8.00 26.73
CA LYS A 41 -1.60 9.38 26.45
C LYS A 41 -2.12 9.84 25.09
N TYR A 42 -1.90 9.06 24.03
CA TYR A 42 -2.37 9.40 22.69
C TYR A 42 -3.89 9.58 22.63
N LYS A 43 -4.65 8.63 23.22
CA LYS A 43 -6.11 8.72 23.28
C LYS A 43 -6.59 10.00 23.98
N LYS A 44 -5.96 10.38 25.09
CA LYS A 44 -6.29 11.60 25.83
C LYS A 44 -5.99 12.86 25.01
N GLU A 45 -4.86 12.89 24.32
CA GLU A 45 -4.47 14.00 23.46
C GLU A 45 -5.46 14.19 22.30
N ILE A 46 -5.75 13.10 21.56
CA ILE A 46 -6.71 13.11 20.45
C ILE A 46 -8.10 13.55 20.94
N GLN A 47 -8.57 13.01 22.07
CA GLN A 47 -9.86 13.40 22.65
C GLN A 47 -9.87 14.89 23.04
N SER A 48 -8.80 15.37 23.65
CA SER A 48 -8.68 16.78 24.02
C SER A 48 -8.66 17.72 22.83
N VAL A 49 -8.06 17.31 21.71
CA VAL A 49 -8.09 18.07 20.45
C VAL A 49 -9.50 18.03 19.85
N ARG A 50 -10.16 16.86 19.82
CA ARG A 50 -11.55 16.73 19.32
C ARG A 50 -12.55 17.60 20.06
N GLU A 51 -12.36 17.82 21.35
CA GLU A 51 -13.23 18.68 22.16
C GLU A 51 -12.97 20.17 21.97
N ARG A 52 -11.78 20.56 21.53
CA ARG A 52 -11.33 21.96 21.43
C ARG A 52 -11.31 22.50 20.00
N PHE A 53 -11.09 21.64 19.01
CA PHE A 53 -10.96 22.01 17.61
C PHE A 53 -12.34 22.18 16.98
N GLU A 54 -12.60 23.37 16.43
CA GLU A 54 -13.81 23.67 15.68
C GLU A 54 -13.56 23.42 14.18
N ASP A 55 -14.20 22.41 13.62
CA ASP A 55 -14.19 22.13 12.18
C ASP A 55 -15.23 23.02 11.48
N ASP A 56 -14.81 23.80 10.48
CA ASP A 56 -15.70 24.58 9.62
C ASP A 56 -16.28 23.66 8.54
N VAL A 57 -17.28 22.86 8.93
CA VAL A 57 -17.87 21.84 8.06
C VAL A 57 -18.64 22.49 6.90
N ASP A 58 -18.08 22.38 5.70
CA ASP A 58 -18.81 22.69 4.47
C ASP A 58 -19.90 21.62 4.20
N LEU A 59 -21.15 21.95 4.55
CA LEU A 59 -22.33 21.12 4.30
C LEU A 59 -22.64 20.92 2.81
N HIS A 60 -22.00 21.68 1.91
CA HIS A 60 -22.19 21.58 0.47
C HIS A 60 -21.02 20.90 -0.25
N ASP A 61 -20.02 20.40 0.47
CA ASP A 61 -18.93 19.61 -0.10
C ASP A 61 -19.45 18.21 -0.53
N THR A 62 -19.96 18.17 -1.76
CA THR A 62 -20.40 16.94 -2.43
C THR A 62 -19.30 15.88 -2.59
N THR A 63 -18.02 16.25 -2.46
CA THR A 63 -16.89 15.32 -2.61
C THR A 63 -16.56 14.57 -1.32
N MET A 64 -16.87 15.18 -0.17
CA MET A 64 -16.69 14.57 1.16
C MET A 64 -17.99 14.01 1.73
N VAL A 65 -19.14 14.36 1.15
CA VAL A 65 -20.47 13.88 1.56
C VAL A 65 -20.64 14.04 3.07
N SER A 66 -20.51 15.28 3.54
CA SER A 66 -20.36 15.63 4.96
C SER A 66 -21.41 15.02 5.88
N GLU A 67 -22.64 14.81 5.39
CA GLU A 67 -23.73 14.13 6.10
C GLU A 67 -23.41 12.69 6.53
N TYR A 68 -22.66 11.94 5.72
CA TYR A 68 -22.32 10.53 5.96
C TYR A 68 -20.84 10.31 6.28
N ALA A 69 -20.04 11.39 6.27
CA ALA A 69 -18.59 11.27 6.35
C ALA A 69 -18.13 10.53 7.61
N GLU A 70 -18.72 10.81 8.77
CA GLU A 70 -18.38 10.14 10.02
C GLU A 70 -18.65 8.63 9.96
N GLU A 71 -19.87 8.23 9.58
CA GLU A 71 -20.28 6.82 9.45
C GLU A 71 -19.45 6.07 8.40
N ILE A 72 -19.14 6.72 7.27
CA ILE A 72 -18.29 6.15 6.23
C ILE A 72 -16.89 5.87 6.78
N PHE A 73 -16.27 6.85 7.44
CA PHE A 73 -14.93 6.66 7.97
C PHE A 73 -14.89 5.67 9.14
N GLU A 74 -15.94 5.58 9.96
CA GLU A 74 -16.05 4.54 10.99
C GLU A 74 -16.11 3.14 10.35
N TYR A 75 -16.99 2.94 9.37
CA TYR A 75 -17.08 1.69 8.62
C TYR A 75 -15.78 1.33 7.90
N MET A 76 -15.09 2.30 7.31
CA MET A 76 -13.77 2.08 6.69
C MET A 76 -12.70 1.70 7.70
N CYS A 77 -12.77 2.20 8.95
CA CYS A 77 -11.86 1.79 10.02
C CYS A 77 -12.08 0.33 10.44
N ASP A 78 -13.32 -0.15 10.41
CA ASP A 78 -13.63 -1.56 10.67
C ASP A 78 -13.14 -2.44 9.53
N LEU A 79 -13.41 -2.04 8.27
CA LEU A 79 -12.98 -2.78 7.09
C LEU A 79 -11.47 -2.88 6.97
N GLU A 80 -10.71 -1.81 7.27
CA GLU A 80 -9.25 -1.84 7.14
C GLU A 80 -8.60 -2.85 8.07
N GLU A 81 -9.24 -3.23 9.19
CA GLU A 81 -8.76 -4.30 10.07
C GLU A 81 -8.96 -5.70 9.45
N GLU A 82 -10.08 -5.92 8.79
CA GLU A 82 -10.48 -7.22 8.23
C GLU A 82 -9.55 -7.69 7.09
N VAL A 83 -9.07 -6.73 6.29
CA VAL A 83 -8.31 -7.00 5.07
C VAL A 83 -6.80 -6.76 5.22
N MET A 84 -6.28 -6.78 6.44
CA MET A 84 -4.83 -6.77 6.66
C MET A 84 -4.20 -8.12 6.28
N PRO A 85 -3.14 -8.15 5.46
CA PRO A 85 -2.36 -9.36 5.25
C PRO A 85 -1.59 -9.73 6.53
N ASN A 86 -1.16 -11.00 6.64
CA ASN A 86 -0.24 -11.39 7.71
C ASN A 86 1.13 -10.75 7.42
N PRO A 87 1.67 -9.83 8.25
CA PRO A 87 2.92 -9.15 7.95
C PRO A 87 4.13 -10.08 7.90
N ASP A 88 4.02 -11.30 8.44
CA ASP A 88 5.09 -12.28 8.52
C ASP A 88 4.80 -13.51 7.61
N TYR A 89 3.92 -13.37 6.59
CA TYR A 89 3.56 -14.48 5.70
C TYR A 89 4.74 -15.12 4.96
N MET A 90 5.85 -14.37 4.81
CA MET A 90 7.04 -14.86 4.15
C MET A 90 7.71 -16.01 4.92
N ASP A 91 7.46 -16.15 6.22
CA ASP A 91 7.94 -17.29 7.03
C ASP A 91 7.35 -18.63 6.55
N GLY A 92 6.20 -18.60 5.89
CA GLY A 92 5.57 -19.78 5.27
C GLY A 92 5.96 -20.01 3.82
N GLN A 93 6.71 -19.10 3.19
CA GLN A 93 7.06 -19.18 1.79
C GLN A 93 8.44 -19.83 1.60
N ASN A 94 8.52 -20.81 0.70
CA ASN A 94 9.73 -21.61 0.52
C ASN A 94 10.69 -21.05 -0.54
N GLU A 95 10.17 -20.42 -1.59
CA GLU A 95 10.94 -20.01 -2.77
C GLU A 95 10.99 -18.50 -2.99
N ILE A 96 10.11 -17.74 -2.33
CA ILE A 96 9.99 -16.29 -2.51
C ILE A 96 10.53 -15.55 -1.29
N SER A 97 10.97 -14.31 -1.51
CA SER A 97 11.53 -13.44 -0.47
C SER A 97 10.93 -12.04 -0.54
N TRP A 98 11.15 -11.23 0.51
CA TRP A 98 10.73 -9.83 0.52
C TRP A 98 11.33 -9.01 -0.64
N GLY A 99 12.56 -9.31 -1.06
CA GLY A 99 13.18 -8.68 -2.22
C GLY A 99 12.44 -8.99 -3.52
N MET A 100 12.02 -10.25 -3.70
CA MET A 100 11.22 -10.66 -4.86
C MET A 100 9.82 -10.03 -4.86
N ARG A 101 9.19 -9.90 -3.69
CA ARG A 101 7.94 -9.12 -3.54
C ARG A 101 8.14 -7.67 -3.97
N GLN A 102 9.21 -7.02 -3.52
CA GLN A 102 9.51 -5.64 -3.92
C GLN A 102 9.69 -5.53 -5.45
N THR A 103 10.39 -6.48 -6.08
CA THR A 103 10.52 -6.53 -7.55
C THR A 103 9.18 -6.70 -8.25
N LEU A 104 8.30 -7.58 -7.73
CA LEU A 104 6.95 -7.75 -8.27
C LEU A 104 6.14 -6.46 -8.18
N VAL A 105 6.13 -5.79 -7.02
CA VAL A 105 5.36 -4.55 -6.81
C VAL A 105 5.89 -3.43 -7.69
N ASP A 106 7.22 -3.29 -7.84
CA ASP A 106 7.80 -2.31 -8.76
C ASP A 106 7.40 -2.57 -10.23
N TRP A 107 7.33 -3.84 -10.63
CA TRP A 107 6.80 -4.22 -11.95
C TRP A 107 5.30 -3.95 -12.09
N LEU A 108 4.49 -4.22 -11.07
CA LEU A 108 3.05 -3.89 -11.09
C LEU A 108 2.81 -2.39 -11.22
N LEU A 109 3.66 -1.55 -10.63
CA LEU A 109 3.61 -0.10 -10.82
C LEU A 109 3.87 0.30 -12.29
N GLN A 110 4.75 -0.41 -12.99
CA GLN A 110 5.02 -0.19 -14.41
C GLN A 110 3.79 -0.50 -15.26
N VAL A 111 3.18 -1.65 -14.98
CA VAL A 111 1.93 -2.10 -15.62
C VAL A 111 0.81 -1.08 -15.39
N HIS A 112 0.58 -0.71 -14.12
CA HIS A 112 -0.42 0.27 -13.70
C HIS A 112 -0.32 1.57 -14.50
N LEU A 113 0.90 2.11 -14.63
CA LEU A 113 1.14 3.36 -15.34
C LEU A 113 1.02 3.23 -16.85
N ARG A 114 1.44 2.10 -17.44
CA ARG A 114 1.35 1.85 -18.88
C ARG A 114 -0.10 1.83 -19.36
N TYR A 115 -1.01 1.32 -18.53
CA TYR A 115 -2.44 1.24 -18.83
C TYR A 115 -3.25 2.41 -18.28
N HIS A 116 -2.59 3.39 -17.67
CA HIS A 116 -3.23 4.59 -17.12
C HIS A 116 -4.36 4.28 -16.12
N MET A 117 -4.20 3.20 -15.36
CA MET A 117 -5.17 2.78 -14.35
C MET A 117 -5.24 3.80 -13.20
N LEU A 118 -6.38 3.80 -12.51
CA LEU A 118 -6.57 4.55 -11.27
C LEU A 118 -5.58 4.07 -10.20
N PRO A 119 -4.99 4.96 -9.38
CA PRO A 119 -4.12 4.54 -8.28
C PRO A 119 -4.78 3.56 -7.32
N GLU A 120 -6.09 3.67 -7.11
CA GLU A 120 -6.91 2.77 -6.32
C GLU A 120 -6.76 1.31 -6.80
N THR A 121 -6.73 1.09 -8.12
CA THR A 121 -6.50 -0.23 -8.73
C THR A 121 -5.17 -0.85 -8.30
N LEU A 122 -4.09 -0.07 -8.23
CA LEU A 122 -2.78 -0.56 -7.77
C LEU A 122 -2.83 -0.97 -6.30
N TRP A 123 -3.44 -0.14 -5.45
CA TRP A 123 -3.56 -0.39 -4.02
C TRP A 123 -4.35 -1.68 -3.74
N ILE A 124 -5.47 -1.86 -4.43
CA ILE A 124 -6.28 -3.08 -4.35
C ILE A 124 -5.47 -4.29 -4.85
N ALA A 125 -4.78 -4.18 -5.99
CA ALA A 125 -3.97 -5.26 -6.55
C ALA A 125 -2.89 -5.74 -5.57
N VAL A 126 -2.13 -4.81 -4.96
CA VAL A 126 -1.08 -5.19 -4.00
C VAL A 126 -1.68 -5.82 -2.74
N ASN A 127 -2.81 -5.31 -2.22
CA ASN A 127 -3.50 -5.94 -1.09
C ASN A 127 -3.95 -7.37 -1.42
N ILE A 128 -4.50 -7.60 -2.61
CA ILE A 128 -4.88 -8.93 -3.09
C ILE A 128 -3.66 -9.86 -3.12
N VAL A 129 -2.52 -9.41 -3.66
CA VAL A 129 -1.26 -10.19 -3.69
C VAL A 129 -0.87 -10.61 -2.27
N ASP A 130 -0.78 -9.66 -1.34
CA ASP A 130 -0.29 -9.94 0.02
C ASP A 130 -1.23 -10.86 0.81
N ARG A 131 -2.55 -10.68 0.68
CA ARG A 131 -3.54 -11.56 1.32
C ARG A 131 -3.59 -12.95 0.70
N PHE A 132 -3.35 -13.05 -0.61
CA PHE A 132 -3.23 -14.34 -1.28
C PHE A 132 -1.98 -15.11 -0.82
N LEU A 133 -0.83 -14.44 -0.78
CA LEU A 133 0.43 -15.01 -0.29
C LEU A 133 0.40 -15.32 1.23
N THR A 134 -0.50 -14.70 1.97
CA THR A 134 -0.79 -15.07 3.37
C THR A 134 -1.41 -16.47 3.49
N LYS A 135 -2.19 -16.91 2.49
CA LYS A 135 -2.97 -18.17 2.55
C LYS A 135 -2.38 -19.29 1.70
N ARG A 136 -1.55 -18.98 0.69
CA ARG A 136 -1.03 -19.94 -0.30
C ARG A 136 0.48 -19.86 -0.42
N VAL A 137 1.15 -21.01 -0.45
CA VAL A 137 2.55 -21.10 -0.87
C VAL A 137 2.62 -20.97 -2.37
N VAL A 138 3.51 -20.12 -2.88
CA VAL A 138 3.66 -19.86 -4.31
C VAL A 138 5.12 -20.07 -4.73
N SER A 139 5.32 -20.79 -5.83
CA SER A 139 6.66 -20.96 -6.43
C SER A 139 7.12 -19.66 -7.07
N LEU A 140 8.44 -19.49 -7.18
CA LEU A 140 9.02 -18.28 -7.80
C LEU A 140 8.51 -18.06 -9.23
N LEU A 141 8.33 -19.15 -9.98
CA LEU A 141 7.88 -19.14 -11.39
C LEU A 141 6.44 -18.62 -11.55
N LYS A 142 5.60 -18.77 -10.53
CA LYS A 142 4.19 -18.35 -10.54
C LYS A 142 3.96 -17.01 -9.84
N LEU A 143 4.99 -16.39 -9.26
CA LEU A 143 4.86 -15.11 -8.54
C LEU A 143 4.37 -13.97 -9.44
N GLN A 144 4.88 -13.87 -10.68
CA GLN A 144 4.41 -12.85 -11.63
C GLN A 144 2.97 -13.13 -12.09
N LEU A 145 2.59 -14.40 -12.28
CA LEU A 145 1.20 -14.80 -12.55
C LEU A 145 0.25 -14.36 -11.43
N VAL A 146 0.65 -14.49 -10.17
CA VAL A 146 -0.11 -13.96 -9.02
C VAL A 146 -0.29 -12.46 -9.12
N GLY A 147 0.78 -11.70 -9.39
CA GLY A 147 0.70 -10.25 -9.52
C GLY A 147 -0.21 -9.78 -10.66
N VAL A 148 -0.05 -10.35 -11.86
CA VAL A 148 -0.85 -9.96 -13.02
C VAL A 148 -2.33 -10.31 -12.83
N THR A 149 -2.62 -11.47 -12.22
CA THR A 149 -3.98 -11.89 -11.91
C THR A 149 -4.62 -10.97 -10.87
N ALA A 150 -3.88 -10.58 -9.84
CA ALA A 150 -4.36 -9.64 -8.83
C ALA A 150 -4.69 -8.26 -9.44
N MET A 151 -3.85 -7.77 -10.35
CA MET A 151 -4.11 -6.53 -11.09
C MET A 151 -5.33 -6.66 -12.01
N PHE A 152 -5.53 -7.82 -12.65
CA PHE A 152 -6.72 -8.08 -13.47
C PHE A 152 -8.01 -8.04 -12.64
N ILE A 153 -8.02 -8.67 -11.46
CA ILE A 153 -9.15 -8.61 -10.54
C ILE A 153 -9.41 -7.18 -10.06
N ALA A 154 -8.36 -6.47 -9.64
CA ALA A 154 -8.47 -5.10 -9.18
C ALA A 154 -9.00 -4.16 -10.28
N ALA A 155 -8.52 -4.32 -11.51
CA ALA A 155 -8.97 -3.52 -12.64
C ALA A 155 -10.44 -3.74 -12.95
N LYS A 156 -10.93 -5.00 -12.90
CA LYS A 156 -12.36 -5.29 -13.07
C LYS A 156 -13.25 -4.72 -11.96
N TYR A 157 -12.68 -4.49 -10.78
CA TYR A 157 -13.41 -3.94 -9.65
C TYR A 157 -13.48 -2.40 -9.70
N GLU A 158 -12.35 -1.75 -9.99
CA GLU A 158 -12.19 -0.31 -9.82
C GLU A 158 -12.31 0.49 -11.12
N GLU A 159 -11.90 -0.07 -12.26
CA GLU A 159 -11.90 0.67 -13.53
C GLU A 159 -13.29 0.68 -14.17
N ILE A 160 -13.68 1.83 -14.73
CA ILE A 160 -14.89 1.94 -15.55
C ILE A 160 -14.78 1.01 -16.78
N LEU A 161 -13.59 0.96 -17.38
CA LEU A 161 -13.26 0.12 -18.53
C LEU A 161 -11.99 -0.68 -18.23
N ALA A 162 -12.17 -1.82 -17.57
CA ALA A 162 -11.07 -2.74 -17.30
C ALA A 162 -10.45 -3.30 -18.61
N PRO A 163 -9.11 -3.41 -18.71
CA PRO A 163 -8.48 -4.07 -19.85
C PRO A 163 -8.93 -5.53 -19.97
N SER A 164 -9.00 -6.03 -21.21
CA SER A 164 -9.35 -7.43 -21.45
C SER A 164 -8.25 -8.36 -20.93
N VAL A 165 -8.58 -9.63 -20.69
CA VAL A 165 -7.57 -10.63 -20.33
C VAL A 165 -6.47 -10.77 -21.39
N ASP A 166 -6.79 -10.52 -22.67
CA ASP A 166 -5.80 -10.58 -23.76
C ASP A 166 -4.77 -9.44 -23.64
N GLU A 167 -5.15 -8.27 -23.12
CA GLU A 167 -4.20 -7.20 -22.77
C GLU A 167 -3.26 -7.63 -21.63
N PHE A 168 -3.77 -8.33 -20.62
CA PHE A 168 -2.94 -8.86 -19.52
C PHE A 168 -1.98 -9.98 -19.99
N VAL A 169 -2.40 -10.82 -20.94
CA VAL A 169 -1.49 -11.77 -21.61
C VAL A 169 -0.37 -11.02 -22.32
N PHE A 170 -0.72 -10.00 -23.13
CA PHE A 170 0.24 -9.19 -23.85
C PHE A 170 1.24 -8.47 -22.94
N MET A 171 0.78 -7.93 -21.80
CA MET A 171 1.62 -7.29 -20.79
C MET A 171 2.70 -8.18 -20.20
N THR A 172 2.44 -9.47 -20.12
CA THR A 172 3.39 -10.47 -19.63
C THR A 172 4.31 -10.99 -20.73
N GLU A 173 4.34 -10.30 -21.88
CA GLU A 173 5.09 -10.70 -23.08
C GLU A 173 4.69 -12.11 -23.57
N ASN A 174 3.42 -12.48 -23.37
CA ASN A 174 2.89 -13.84 -23.60
C ASN A 174 3.55 -14.92 -22.73
N GLY A 175 4.08 -14.55 -21.56
CA GLY A 175 4.64 -15.49 -20.58
C GLY A 175 3.59 -16.40 -19.94
N TYR A 176 2.30 -16.03 -20.02
CA TYR A 176 1.18 -16.81 -19.50
C TYR A 176 0.03 -16.86 -20.50
N SER A 177 -0.69 -17.98 -20.54
CA SER A 177 -1.89 -18.13 -21.35
C SER A 177 -3.10 -17.42 -20.70
N LYS A 178 -4.13 -17.18 -21.52
CA LYS A 178 -5.42 -16.67 -21.06
C LYS A 178 -6.05 -17.61 -20.04
N GLU A 179 -5.94 -18.91 -20.28
CA GLU A 179 -6.45 -19.98 -19.44
C GLU A 179 -5.77 -19.98 -18.07
N GLU A 180 -4.45 -19.75 -18.02
CA GLU A 180 -3.71 -19.63 -16.77
C GLU A 180 -4.16 -18.44 -15.92
N ILE A 181 -4.33 -17.25 -16.54
CA ILE A 181 -4.81 -16.06 -15.82
C ILE A 181 -6.24 -16.28 -15.30
N LEU A 182 -7.13 -16.83 -16.11
CA LEU A 182 -8.52 -17.11 -15.70
C LEU A 182 -8.60 -18.21 -14.63
N LYS A 183 -7.71 -19.20 -14.65
CA LYS A 183 -7.59 -20.22 -13.60
C LYS A 183 -7.09 -19.59 -12.30
N GLY A 184 -6.03 -18.78 -12.39
CA GLY A 184 -5.48 -18.03 -11.26
C GLY A 184 -6.53 -17.14 -10.61
N GLU A 185 -7.33 -16.45 -11.42
CA GLU A 185 -8.41 -15.58 -10.94
C GLU A 185 -9.41 -16.35 -10.05
N ARG A 186 -9.88 -17.51 -10.52
CA ARG A 186 -10.82 -18.33 -9.75
C ARG A 186 -10.24 -18.76 -8.41
N ILE A 187 -8.99 -19.25 -8.42
CA ILE A 187 -8.29 -19.69 -7.21
C ILE A 187 -8.11 -18.54 -6.23
N MET A 188 -7.74 -17.36 -6.74
CA MET A 188 -7.50 -16.16 -5.94
C MET A 188 -8.79 -15.65 -5.31
N LEU A 189 -9.87 -15.50 -6.08
CA LEU A 189 -11.18 -15.09 -5.58
C LEU A 189 -11.74 -16.06 -4.53
N GLN A 190 -11.61 -17.37 -4.77
CA GLN A 190 -12.02 -18.39 -3.79
C GLN A 190 -11.18 -18.33 -2.51
N THR A 191 -9.86 -18.17 -2.63
CA THR A 191 -8.95 -18.08 -1.47
C THR A 191 -9.22 -16.83 -0.63
N LEU A 192 -9.60 -15.72 -1.27
CA LEU A 192 -9.96 -14.48 -0.59
C LEU A 192 -11.44 -14.38 -0.23
N GLU A 193 -12.22 -15.43 -0.46
CA GLU A 193 -13.66 -15.49 -0.15
C GLU A 193 -14.43 -14.33 -0.77
N PHE A 194 -13.98 -13.87 -1.95
CA PHE A 194 -14.52 -12.70 -2.68
C PHE A 194 -14.50 -11.36 -1.90
N HIS A 195 -13.78 -11.27 -0.77
CA HIS A 195 -13.60 -10.02 -0.01
C HIS A 195 -12.59 -9.08 -0.70
N ILE A 196 -12.91 -8.60 -1.91
CA ILE A 196 -12.10 -7.66 -2.69
C ILE A 196 -12.47 -6.21 -2.36
N SER A 197 -13.78 -5.91 -2.31
CA SER A 197 -14.35 -4.58 -2.10
C SER A 197 -14.07 -3.95 -0.74
N HIS A 198 -13.61 -4.75 0.22
CA HIS A 198 -13.42 -4.35 1.60
C HIS A 198 -12.12 -3.54 1.77
N TYR A 199 -11.19 -3.62 0.81
CA TYR A 199 -9.95 -2.86 0.87
C TYR A 199 -10.17 -1.38 0.58
N CYS A 200 -9.84 -0.57 1.57
CA CYS A 200 -9.87 0.88 1.50
C CYS A 200 -8.45 1.43 1.30
N SER A 201 -8.22 2.17 0.22
CA SER A 201 -6.91 2.79 -0.05
C SER A 201 -6.58 3.92 0.95
N PRO A 202 -5.29 4.12 1.31
CA PRO A 202 -4.85 5.27 2.10
C PRO A 202 -5.30 6.63 1.56
N TYR A 203 -5.62 6.73 0.26
CA TYR A 203 -6.02 8.00 -0.37
C TYR A 203 -7.33 8.58 0.16
N SER A 204 -8.25 7.76 0.66
CA SER A 204 -9.49 8.24 1.27
C SER A 204 -9.21 8.98 2.59
N TRP A 205 -8.40 8.41 3.48
CA TRP A 205 -7.95 9.09 4.70
C TRP A 205 -7.05 10.28 4.38
N MET A 206 -6.18 10.19 3.39
CA MET A 206 -5.36 11.32 2.96
C MET A 206 -6.22 12.52 2.54
N ARG A 207 -7.34 12.27 1.83
CA ARG A 207 -8.30 13.32 1.47
C ARG A 207 -8.90 13.98 2.71
N LYS A 208 -9.31 13.20 3.71
CA LYS A 208 -9.79 13.72 5.01
C LYS A 208 -8.72 14.56 5.71
N ILE A 209 -7.49 14.05 5.81
CA ILE A 209 -6.37 14.73 6.47
C ILE A 209 -6.00 16.04 5.75
N SER A 210 -6.17 16.10 4.43
CA SER A 210 -5.90 17.30 3.63
C SER A 210 -6.78 18.49 4.00
N LYS A 211 -7.87 18.31 4.74
CA LYS A 211 -8.65 19.44 5.29
C LYS A 211 -7.83 20.28 6.28
N ALA A 212 -6.84 19.69 6.94
CA ALA A 212 -6.03 20.36 7.96
C ALA A 212 -5.16 21.51 7.40
N ASP A 213 -4.89 21.53 6.10
CA ASP A 213 -4.09 22.55 5.42
C ASP A 213 -4.75 23.08 4.14
N ASP A 214 -6.08 23.10 4.10
CA ASP A 214 -6.87 23.60 2.97
C ASP A 214 -6.49 22.94 1.64
N TYR A 215 -6.17 21.64 1.68
CA TYR A 215 -5.82 20.82 0.54
C TYR A 215 -4.55 21.26 -0.19
N ASP A 216 -3.52 21.68 0.55
CA ASP A 216 -2.25 22.15 -0.03
C ASP A 216 -1.68 21.16 -1.06
N ILE A 217 -1.46 21.67 -2.26
CA ILE A 217 -1.10 20.85 -3.43
C ILE A 217 0.30 20.24 -3.25
N GLN A 218 1.23 20.97 -2.63
CA GLN A 218 2.60 20.49 -2.44
C GLN A 218 2.61 19.31 -1.47
N THR A 219 1.98 19.48 -0.30
CA THR A 219 1.85 18.48 0.74
C THR A 219 1.16 17.23 0.21
N ARG A 220 0.02 17.37 -0.48
CA ARG A 220 -0.71 16.23 -1.05
C ARG A 220 0.07 15.49 -2.12
N THR A 221 0.76 16.21 -3.01
CA THR A 221 1.52 15.58 -4.09
C THR A 221 2.70 14.79 -3.54
N LEU A 222 3.42 15.36 -2.58
CA LEU A 222 4.53 14.71 -1.90
C LEU A 222 4.06 13.53 -1.03
N SER A 223 2.94 13.70 -0.32
CA SER A 223 2.34 12.64 0.50
C SER A 223 1.92 11.43 -0.34
N LYS A 224 1.33 11.65 -1.53
CA LYS A 224 1.03 10.56 -2.48
C LYS A 224 2.26 9.75 -2.88
N PHE A 225 3.37 10.45 -3.19
CA PHE A 225 4.64 9.77 -3.46
C PHE A 225 5.08 8.91 -2.27
N LEU A 226 5.17 9.52 -1.08
CA LEU A 226 5.64 8.85 0.13
C LEU A 226 4.76 7.67 0.54
N THR A 227 3.45 7.80 0.37
CA THR A 227 2.47 6.72 0.60
C THR A 227 2.68 5.58 -0.40
N GLU A 228 2.89 5.85 -1.69
CA GLU A 228 3.19 4.77 -2.65
C GLU A 228 4.56 4.11 -2.43
N VAL A 229 5.54 4.80 -1.81
CA VAL A 229 6.80 4.17 -1.40
C VAL A 229 6.57 3.05 -0.39
N THR A 230 5.54 3.14 0.47
CA THR A 230 5.25 2.09 1.45
C THR A 230 4.82 0.77 0.81
N LEU A 231 4.33 0.78 -0.43
CA LEU A 231 4.02 -0.44 -1.18
C LEU A 231 5.26 -1.31 -1.41
N LEU A 232 6.44 -0.70 -1.53
CA LEU A 232 7.71 -1.39 -1.81
C LEU A 232 8.37 -1.98 -0.55
N ASP A 233 8.02 -1.49 0.64
CA ASP A 233 8.67 -1.89 1.88
C ASP A 233 7.74 -2.75 2.74
N TYR A 234 8.08 -4.03 2.87
CA TYR A 234 7.30 -5.02 3.61
C TYR A 234 7.07 -4.64 5.07
N ARG A 235 7.91 -3.78 5.66
CA ARG A 235 7.75 -3.31 7.04
C ARG A 235 6.45 -2.55 7.23
N PHE A 236 5.85 -2.00 6.17
CA PHE A 236 4.55 -1.34 6.20
C PHE A 236 3.34 -2.28 6.12
N LEU A 237 3.52 -3.59 5.88
CA LEU A 237 2.40 -4.56 5.85
C LEU A 237 1.64 -4.67 7.17
N ARG A 238 2.29 -4.31 8.29
CA ARG A 238 1.70 -4.28 9.64
C ARG A 238 1.00 -2.95 9.95
N VAL A 239 1.00 -2.00 9.02
CA VAL A 239 0.51 -0.64 9.22
C VAL A 239 -0.82 -0.49 8.50
N LYS A 240 -1.85 -0.06 9.23
CA LYS A 240 -3.17 0.16 8.66
C LYS A 240 -3.14 1.26 7.58
N PRO A 241 -3.94 1.16 6.52
CA PRO A 241 -4.09 2.19 5.49
C PRO A 241 -4.31 3.61 6.04
N SER A 242 -5.12 3.76 7.10
CA SER A 242 -5.34 5.06 7.77
C SER A 242 -4.06 5.67 8.36
N ILE A 243 -3.20 4.84 8.97
CA ILE A 243 -1.89 5.25 9.50
C ILE A 243 -0.92 5.52 8.36
N ILE A 244 -0.91 4.71 7.30
CA ILE A 244 -0.08 4.95 6.10
C ILE A 244 -0.38 6.34 5.54
N ALA A 245 -1.65 6.72 5.42
CA ALA A 245 -2.06 8.05 4.97
C ALA A 245 -1.53 9.17 5.88
N ALA A 246 -1.65 9.00 7.19
CA ALA A 246 -1.15 9.98 8.17
C ALA A 246 0.38 10.08 8.16
N VAL A 247 1.10 8.97 8.07
CA VAL A 247 2.56 8.94 7.94
C VAL A 247 3.00 9.65 6.66
N GLY A 248 2.35 9.39 5.52
CA GLY A 248 2.65 10.08 4.26
C GLY A 248 2.47 11.60 4.36
N MET A 249 1.36 12.06 4.96
CA MET A 249 1.08 13.48 5.16
C MET A 249 2.07 14.12 6.13
N TYR A 250 2.36 13.45 7.25
CA TYR A 250 3.31 13.92 8.25
C TYR A 250 4.72 14.06 7.67
N CYS A 251 5.21 13.05 6.96
CA CYS A 251 6.49 13.11 6.26
C CYS A 251 6.55 14.26 5.26
N ALA A 252 5.51 14.44 4.45
CA ALA A 252 5.43 15.53 3.48
C ALA A 252 5.53 16.90 4.16
N ARG A 253 4.78 17.10 5.25
CA ARG A 253 4.84 18.35 6.02
C ARG A 253 6.21 18.60 6.63
N ARG A 254 6.82 17.59 7.26
CA ARG A 254 8.17 17.70 7.82
C ARG A 254 9.19 18.09 6.75
N MET A 255 9.09 17.54 5.54
CA MET A 255 9.97 17.89 4.43
C MET A 255 9.75 19.32 3.92
N LEU A 256 8.51 19.82 3.98
CA LEU A 256 8.12 21.17 3.55
C LEU A 256 8.25 22.23 4.67
N GLY A 257 8.77 21.87 5.85
CA GLY A 257 8.95 22.76 6.99
C GLY A 257 7.67 23.04 7.80
N GLY A 258 6.64 22.23 7.61
CA GLY A 258 5.40 22.26 8.37
C GLY A 258 5.43 21.41 9.65
N ASP A 259 4.52 21.72 10.55
CA ASP A 259 4.25 21.02 11.82
C ASP A 259 3.07 20.04 11.74
N TRP A 260 2.91 19.19 12.76
CA TRP A 260 1.72 18.34 12.94
C TRP A 260 0.81 18.93 14.01
N ASN A 261 0.11 20.01 13.65
CA ASN A 261 -0.71 20.80 14.57
C ASN A 261 -2.06 20.13 14.94
N GLU A 262 -2.86 20.82 15.77
CA GLU A 262 -4.16 20.31 16.25
C GLU A 262 -5.13 19.94 15.11
N ALA A 263 -5.13 20.66 13.98
CA ALA A 263 -5.97 20.31 12.83
C ALA A 263 -5.58 18.94 12.23
N PHE A 264 -4.28 18.67 12.09
CA PHE A 264 -3.81 17.37 11.61
C PHE A 264 -4.14 16.25 12.59
N VAL A 265 -4.00 16.48 13.90
CA VAL A 265 -4.41 15.50 14.92
C VAL A 265 -5.92 15.23 14.84
N PHE A 266 -6.73 16.28 14.67
CA PHE A 266 -8.19 16.17 14.54
C PHE A 266 -8.61 15.32 13.34
N PHE A 267 -8.17 15.68 12.13
CA PHE A 267 -8.62 15.02 10.90
C PHE A 267 -8.00 13.63 10.70
N SER A 268 -6.77 13.40 11.17
CA SER A 268 -6.12 12.08 11.06
C SER A 268 -6.52 11.11 12.15
N GLY A 269 -6.82 11.61 13.37
CA GLY A 269 -6.96 10.78 14.56
C GLY A 269 -5.63 10.23 15.09
N TYR A 270 -4.49 10.80 14.70
CA TYR A 270 -3.16 10.36 15.11
C TYR A 270 -2.31 11.52 15.65
N THR A 271 -1.63 11.28 16.78
CA THR A 271 -0.65 12.20 17.35
C THR A 271 0.67 12.16 16.57
N GLU A 272 1.47 13.22 16.64
CA GLU A 272 2.80 13.26 15.97
C GLU A 272 3.68 12.08 16.41
N GLU A 273 3.68 11.79 17.72
CA GLU A 273 4.51 10.75 18.32
C GLU A 273 4.21 9.35 17.76
N GLN A 274 2.98 9.09 17.32
CA GLN A 274 2.59 7.83 16.65
C GLN A 274 3.15 7.70 15.23
N LEU A 275 3.42 8.81 14.56
CA LEU A 275 3.81 8.84 13.15
C LEU A 275 5.33 8.81 12.94
N ILE A 276 6.10 9.21 13.96
CA ILE A 276 7.57 9.22 13.95
C ILE A 276 8.18 7.87 13.51
N PRO A 277 7.74 6.69 14.01
CA PRO A 277 8.31 5.42 13.58
C PRO A 277 8.14 5.17 12.07
N GLY A 278 6.95 5.44 11.52
CA GLY A 278 6.69 5.32 10.08
C GLY A 278 7.50 6.33 9.25
N HIS A 279 7.66 7.55 9.77
CA HIS A 279 8.51 8.56 9.16
C HIS A 279 9.96 8.10 9.03
N ASN A 280 10.53 7.58 10.11
CA ASN A 280 11.92 7.10 10.10
C ASN A 280 12.12 5.95 9.11
N LEU A 281 11.17 5.01 9.02
CA LEU A 281 11.21 3.91 8.04
C LEU A 281 11.17 4.44 6.60
N LEU A 282 10.35 5.45 6.31
CA LEU A 282 10.32 6.10 4.99
C LEU A 282 11.65 6.79 4.67
N VAL A 283 12.20 7.56 5.61
CA VAL A 283 13.49 8.24 5.41
C VAL A 283 14.59 7.22 5.14
N GLU A 284 14.66 6.15 5.93
CA GLU A 284 15.58 5.03 5.71
C GLU A 284 15.42 4.45 4.29
N LYS A 285 14.17 4.16 3.88
CA LYS A 285 13.86 3.62 2.55
C LYS A 285 14.31 4.54 1.42
N LEU A 286 14.11 5.86 1.56
CA LEU A 286 14.52 6.86 0.57
C LEU A 286 16.05 6.97 0.44
N THR A 287 16.79 6.63 1.50
CA THR A 287 18.26 6.64 1.52
C THR A 287 18.91 5.35 1.04
N GLU A 288 18.13 4.29 0.79
CA GLU A 288 18.66 3.03 0.28
C GLU A 288 19.43 3.21 -1.04
N GLU A 289 20.48 2.40 -1.19
CA GLU A 289 21.28 2.39 -2.40
C GLU A 289 20.42 2.02 -3.62
N ASN A 290 20.56 2.77 -4.71
CA ASN A 290 19.78 2.59 -5.93
C ASN A 290 18.25 2.77 -5.80
N PHE A 291 17.71 3.30 -4.68
CA PHE A 291 16.27 3.55 -4.54
C PHE A 291 15.70 4.48 -5.63
N HIS A 292 16.48 5.46 -6.08
CA HIS A 292 16.13 6.35 -7.21
C HIS A 292 15.83 5.62 -8.53
N ARG A 293 16.22 4.33 -8.67
CA ARG A 293 15.95 3.52 -9.88
C ARG A 293 14.57 2.88 -9.87
N GLN A 294 13.92 2.76 -8.70
CA GLN A 294 12.58 2.21 -8.56
C GLN A 294 11.59 3.02 -9.42
N TYR A 295 10.58 2.37 -9.97
CA TYR A 295 9.66 2.96 -10.91
C TYR A 295 8.76 4.02 -10.25
N VAL A 296 8.51 3.93 -8.95
CA VAL A 296 7.81 4.97 -8.17
C VAL A 296 8.56 6.30 -8.23
N CYS A 297 9.90 6.26 -8.19
CA CYS A 297 10.72 7.45 -8.33
C CYS A 297 10.58 8.05 -9.74
N LYS A 298 10.57 7.21 -10.78
CA LYS A 298 10.38 7.65 -12.17
C LYS A 298 8.99 8.28 -12.38
N LYS A 299 7.94 7.68 -11.82
CA LYS A 299 6.56 8.21 -11.83
C LYS A 299 6.54 9.64 -11.33
N TYR A 300 7.03 9.86 -10.11
CA TYR A 300 6.94 11.12 -9.38
C TYR A 300 8.07 12.12 -9.70
N ALA A 301 9.03 11.76 -10.56
CA ALA A 301 10.04 12.69 -11.07
C ALA A 301 9.47 13.63 -12.16
N ASN A 302 8.29 13.32 -12.69
CA ASN A 302 7.62 14.12 -13.71
C ASN A 302 7.15 15.47 -13.12
N LYS A 303 7.21 16.53 -13.93
CA LYS A 303 6.71 17.88 -13.56
C LYS A 303 5.25 17.87 -13.12
N LYS A 304 4.41 16.98 -13.65
CA LYS A 304 3.00 16.83 -13.22
C LYS A 304 2.85 16.49 -11.74
N PHE A 305 3.88 15.90 -11.13
CA PHE A 305 3.94 15.56 -9.72
C PHE A 305 4.96 16.44 -8.98
N LEU A 306 5.21 17.66 -9.47
CA LEU A 306 6.11 18.64 -8.84
C LEU A 306 7.54 18.12 -8.62
N LYS A 307 7.96 17.07 -9.35
CA LYS A 307 9.21 16.35 -9.12
C LYS A 307 9.36 15.85 -7.67
N ALA A 308 8.25 15.46 -7.03
CA ALA A 308 8.20 15.08 -5.62
C ALA A 308 9.24 14.01 -5.23
N SER A 309 9.49 13.01 -6.07
CA SER A 309 10.50 11.98 -5.78
C SER A 309 11.92 12.53 -5.71
N VAL A 310 12.26 13.45 -6.62
CA VAL A 310 13.59 14.08 -6.66
C VAL A 310 13.81 14.89 -5.38
N PHE A 311 12.82 15.73 -5.03
CA PHE A 311 12.84 16.53 -3.81
C PHE A 311 12.98 15.68 -2.54
N ALA A 312 12.15 14.64 -2.39
CA ALA A 312 12.14 13.83 -1.18
C ALA A 312 13.45 13.05 -0.98
N ILE A 313 14.03 12.53 -2.08
CA ILE A 313 15.31 11.79 -2.02
C ILE A 313 16.46 12.73 -1.68
N GLU A 314 16.49 13.94 -2.27
CA GLU A 314 17.51 14.95 -1.94
C GLU A 314 17.41 15.37 -0.48
N TRP A 315 16.19 15.64 0.01
CA TRP A 315 15.92 15.97 1.40
C TRP A 315 16.35 14.83 2.36
N ALA A 316 15.99 13.58 2.06
CA ALA A 316 16.33 12.45 2.93
C ALA A 316 17.85 12.25 3.04
N LYS A 317 18.58 12.46 1.94
CA LYS A 317 20.04 12.41 1.92
C LYS A 317 20.70 13.53 2.71
N SER A 318 20.14 14.76 2.68
CA SER A 318 20.70 15.85 3.47
C SER A 318 20.55 15.60 4.97
N GLN A 319 19.40 15.08 5.41
CA GLN A 319 19.17 14.71 6.82
C GLN A 319 20.14 13.60 7.30
N ALA A 320 20.45 12.63 6.44
CA ALA A 320 21.42 11.58 6.75
C ALA A 320 22.86 12.14 6.91
N LEU A 321 23.23 13.17 6.14
CA LEU A 321 24.53 13.83 6.25
C LEU A 321 24.61 14.68 7.53
N ASP A 322 23.55 15.39 7.88
CA ASP A 322 23.50 16.23 9.08
C ASP A 322 23.63 15.38 10.36
N SER A 323 22.91 14.25 10.44
CA SER A 323 23.00 13.31 11.56
C SER A 323 24.36 12.61 11.67
N ALA A 324 25.01 12.29 10.54
CA ALA A 324 26.38 11.77 10.54
C ALA A 324 27.39 12.82 11.04
N THR A 325 27.17 14.09 10.72
CA THR A 325 28.05 15.18 11.16
C THR A 325 27.88 15.45 12.66
N GLU A 326 26.63 15.48 13.17
CA GLU A 326 26.36 15.65 14.60
C GLU A 326 26.93 14.51 15.46
N SER A 327 26.82 13.27 15.00
CA SER A 327 27.38 12.12 15.71
C SER A 327 28.93 12.11 15.73
N MET A 328 29.58 12.65 14.70
CA MET A 328 31.04 12.84 14.71
C MET A 328 31.46 13.95 15.69
N VAL A 329 30.72 15.05 15.76
CA VAL A 329 31.00 16.18 16.67
C VAL A 329 30.78 15.81 18.15
N LEU A 330 29.82 14.92 18.45
CA LEU A 330 29.58 14.43 19.81
C LEU A 330 30.55 13.33 20.27
N ALA A 331 31.37 12.80 19.35
CA ALA A 331 32.37 11.75 19.63
C ALA A 331 33.80 12.29 19.84
N GLU A 332 34.02 13.60 19.63
CA GLU A 332 35.22 14.36 19.99
C GLU A 332 35.04 15.07 21.34
#